data_AF-A0A0D0X0X5-F1
#
_entry.id   AF-A0A0D0X0X5-F1
#
_cell.length_a   1.000
_cell.length_b   1.000
_cell.length_c   1.000
_cell.angle_alpha   90.00
_cell.angle_beta   90.00
_cell.angle_gamma   90.00
#
_symmetry.space_group_name_H-M   'P 1'
#
loop_
_entity.id
_entity.type
_entity.pdbx_description
1 polymer ?
#
loop_
_entity_poly.entity_id
_entity_poly.type
_entity_poly.pdbx_seq_one_letter_code
_entity_poly.pdbx_strand_id
1 'polypeptide(L)'
;MRDRWRAVGLLAVALFAVNVVARVVIRLGFDGDDTAADRVSLAMFLVIGLILAVLAFRWGQDHPLGRWAADVAAGVGVALLLTVLVGPLLVGQNPFGGGAGTFFAQIWLYLAATAAGVLVGYLTVTALGRDHRSRMLKRYAEIKTAKPRRPVRR
;
A
#
# COMPACT_ATOMS: atom_id res chain seq x y z
N MET A 1 4.76 4.70 -20.72
CA MET A 1 5.63 4.30 -19.58
C MET A 1 5.88 5.43 -18.58
N ARG A 2 6.02 6.69 -18.99
CA ARG A 2 6.20 7.84 -18.07
C ARG A 2 5.12 7.95 -16.99
N ASP A 3 3.84 7.76 -17.34
CA ASP A 3 2.75 7.93 -16.35
C ASP A 3 2.70 6.84 -15.29
N ARG A 4 3.19 5.63 -15.63
CA ARG A 4 3.33 4.52 -14.69
C ARG A 4 4.36 4.84 -13.61
N TRP A 5 5.55 5.29 -14.02
CA TRP A 5 6.61 5.69 -13.09
C TRP A 5 6.26 6.95 -12.30
N ARG A 6 5.48 7.87 -12.87
CA ARG A 6 4.92 9.01 -12.14
C ARG A 6 3.98 8.57 -11.03
N ALA A 7 3.09 7.61 -11.30
CA ALA A 7 2.19 7.08 -10.27
C ALA A 7 2.96 6.38 -9.14
N VAL A 8 3.97 5.57 -9.48
CA VAL A 8 4.86 4.93 -8.50
C VAL A 8 5.62 5.96 -7.67
N GLY A 9 6.20 6.98 -8.32
CA GLY A 9 6.90 8.07 -7.63
C GLY A 9 5.97 8.87 -6.73
N LEU A 10 4.75 9.19 -7.18
CA LEU A 10 3.76 9.91 -6.39
C LEU A 10 3.33 9.09 -5.16
N LEU A 11 3.10 7.79 -5.33
CA LEU A 11 2.81 6.89 -4.21
C LEU A 11 3.97 6.89 -3.21
N ALA A 12 5.21 6.74 -3.70
CA ALA A 12 6.38 6.72 -2.84
C ALA A 12 6.52 8.03 -2.04
N VAL A 13 6.35 9.18 -2.70
CA VAL A 13 6.39 10.50 -2.08
C VAL A 13 5.26 10.66 -1.06
N ALA A 14 4.04 10.23 -1.38
CA ALA A 14 2.91 10.33 -0.46
C ALA A 14 3.13 9.51 0.82
N LEU A 15 3.57 8.25 0.68
CA LEU A 15 3.87 7.38 1.83
C LEU A 15 5.03 7.92 2.66
N PHE A 16 6.09 8.41 1.99
CA PHE A 16 7.22 9.02 2.67
C PHE A 16 6.82 10.31 3.40
N ALA A 17 5.97 11.15 2.80
CA ALA A 17 5.50 12.38 3.43
C ALA A 17 4.74 12.10 4.74
N VAL A 18 3.92 11.05 4.79
CA VAL A 18 3.26 10.61 6.04
C VAL A 18 4.30 10.27 7.11
N ASN A 19 5.39 9.59 6.73
CA ASN A 19 6.47 9.27 7.66
C ASN A 19 7.18 10.54 8.18
N VAL A 20 7.50 11.47 7.28
CA VAL A 20 8.14 12.74 7.65
C VAL A 20 7.27 13.53 8.62
N VAL A 21 5.97 13.67 8.31
CA VAL A 21 5.03 14.37 9.20
C VAL A 21 4.99 13.73 10.59
N ALA A 22 4.90 12.41 10.67
CA ALA A 22 4.93 11.71 11.96
C ALA A 22 6.21 12.01 12.75
N ARG A 23 7.38 11.97 12.09
CA ARG A 23 8.67 12.30 12.72
C ARG A 23 8.72 13.73 13.22
N VAL A 24 8.25 14.70 12.42
CA VAL A 24 8.21 16.11 12.83
C VAL A 24 7.27 16.30 14.02
N VAL A 25 6.10 15.66 14.02
CA VAL A 25 5.15 15.71 15.15
C VAL A 25 5.78 15.15 16.42
N ILE A 26 6.44 14.01 16.35
CA ILE A 26 7.14 13.41 17.51
C ILE A 26 8.23 14.37 18.01
N ARG A 27 9.06 14.90 17.11
CA ARG A 27 10.19 15.76 17.46
C ARG A 27 9.77 17.10 18.07
N LEU A 28 8.67 17.70 17.60
CA LEU A 28 8.23 19.02 18.07
C LEU A 28 7.28 18.96 19.27
N GLY A 29 6.45 17.92 19.36
CA GLY A 29 5.37 17.83 20.35
C GLY A 29 5.61 16.87 21.51
N PHE A 30 6.52 15.92 21.37
CA PHE A 30 6.62 14.76 22.27
C PHE A 30 8.07 14.34 22.57
N ASP A 31 9.03 15.27 22.48
CA ASP A 31 10.44 14.97 22.78
C ASP A 31 10.58 14.51 24.25
N GLY A 32 10.92 13.23 24.45
CA GLY A 32 11.05 12.61 25.78
C GLY A 32 9.81 11.87 26.31
N ASP A 33 8.70 11.81 25.55
CA ASP A 33 7.53 10.96 25.87
C ASP A 33 7.43 9.78 24.89
N ASP A 34 8.05 8.67 25.29
CA ASP A 34 8.09 7.43 24.49
C ASP A 34 6.69 6.87 24.21
N THR A 35 5.75 7.03 25.15
CA THR A 35 4.38 6.51 24.99
C THR A 35 3.63 7.29 23.92
N ALA A 36 3.78 8.62 23.89
CA ALA A 36 3.18 9.43 22.85
C ALA A 36 3.84 9.19 21.48
N ALA A 37 5.17 9.04 21.44
CA ALA A 37 5.90 8.72 20.22
C ALA A 37 5.45 7.39 19.59
N ASP A 38 5.24 6.37 20.41
CA ASP A 38 4.73 5.06 19.97
C ASP A 38 3.31 5.16 19.38
N ARG A 39 2.43 5.93 20.02
CA ARG A 39 1.06 6.16 19.52
C ARG A 39 1.05 6.89 18.18
N VAL A 40 1.90 7.90 18.00
CA VAL A 40 2.03 8.61 16.72
C VAL A 40 2.57 7.68 15.64
N SER A 41 3.54 6.83 15.97
CA SER A 41 4.09 5.82 15.04
C SER A 41 3.03 4.78 14.64
N LEU A 42 2.21 4.32 15.59
CA LEU A 42 1.08 3.42 15.32
C LEU A 42 0.06 4.10 14.40
N ALA A 43 -0.34 5.34 14.69
CA ALA A 43 -1.26 6.10 13.86
C ALA A 43 -0.72 6.29 12.44
N MET A 44 0.57 6.58 12.29
CA MET A 44 1.26 6.67 11.00
C MET A 44 1.15 5.35 10.21
N PHE A 45 1.43 4.20 10.83
CA PHE A 45 1.28 2.89 10.16
C PHE A 45 -0.16 2.59 9.75
N LEU A 46 -1.15 2.97 10.58
CA LEU A 46 -2.57 2.85 10.22
C LEU A 46 -2.93 3.71 9.01
N VAL A 47 -2.45 4.95 8.96
CA VAL A 47 -2.69 5.86 7.81
C VAL A 47 -2.07 5.30 6.53
N ILE A 48 -0.83 4.81 6.59
CA ILE A 48 -0.17 4.14 5.46
C ILE A 48 -0.97 2.93 4.99
N GLY A 49 -1.38 2.07 5.93
CA GLY A 49 -2.21 0.90 5.64
C GLY A 49 -3.54 1.28 4.97
N LEU A 50 -4.19 2.33 5.46
CA LEU A 50 -5.45 2.84 4.91
C LEU A 50 -5.28 3.38 3.48
N ILE A 51 -4.23 4.17 3.22
CA ILE A 51 -3.91 4.68 1.87
C ILE A 51 -3.77 3.50 0.90
N LEU A 52 -3.02 2.47 1.30
CA LEU A 52 -2.79 1.29 0.48
C LEU A 52 -4.05 0.42 0.32
N ALA A 53 -4.89 0.32 1.35
CA ALA A 53 -6.16 -0.38 1.26
C ALA A 53 -7.10 0.29 0.24
N VAL A 54 -7.22 1.61 0.28
CA VAL A 54 -8.02 2.38 -0.70
C VAL A 54 -7.45 2.22 -2.10
N LEU A 55 -6.12 2.29 -2.26
CA LEU A 55 -5.47 2.14 -3.56
C LEU A 55 -5.67 0.74 -4.15
N ALA A 56 -5.43 -0.30 -3.35
CA ALA A 56 -5.63 -1.71 -3.74
C ALA A 56 -7.09 -1.98 -4.07
N PHE A 57 -8.03 -1.42 -3.31
CA PHE A 57 -9.45 -1.52 -3.58
C PHE A 57 -9.83 -0.90 -4.92
N ARG A 58 -9.40 0.35 -5.19
CA ARG A 58 -9.71 1.05 -6.45
C ARG A 58 -9.05 0.38 -7.64
N TRP A 59 -7.75 0.11 -7.57
CA TRP A 59 -7.02 -0.48 -8.69
C TRP A 59 -7.41 -1.94 -8.95
N GLY A 60 -7.79 -2.69 -7.91
CA GLY A 60 -8.33 -4.05 -8.07
C GLY A 60 -9.67 -4.12 -8.81
N GLN A 61 -10.42 -3.01 -8.88
CA GLN A 61 -11.65 -2.93 -9.69
C GLN A 61 -11.35 -2.79 -11.18
N ASP A 62 -10.33 -1.98 -11.51
CA ASP A 62 -10.10 -1.52 -12.88
C ASP A 62 -9.00 -2.29 -13.60
N HIS A 63 -8.04 -2.86 -12.88
CA HIS A 63 -6.81 -3.44 -13.44
C HIS A 63 -6.53 -4.86 -12.94
N PRO A 64 -5.87 -5.71 -13.76
CA PRO A 64 -5.43 -7.04 -13.34
C PRO A 64 -4.33 -6.96 -12.27
N LEU A 65 -4.38 -7.89 -11.30
CA LEU A 65 -3.48 -7.95 -10.13
C LEU A 65 -2.01 -7.80 -10.50
N GLY A 66 -1.54 -8.60 -11.48
CA GLY A 66 -0.12 -8.61 -11.86
C GLY A 66 0.41 -7.27 -12.36
N ARG A 67 -0.45 -6.39 -12.86
CA ARG A 67 -0.05 -5.06 -13.33
C ARG A 67 0.12 -4.08 -12.18
N TRP A 68 -0.89 -3.96 -11.32
CA TRP A 68 -0.89 -2.93 -10.28
C TRP A 68 -0.10 -3.33 -9.03
N ALA A 69 -0.01 -4.62 -8.72
CA ALA A 69 0.70 -5.10 -7.53
C ALA A 69 2.21 -4.82 -7.61
N ALA A 70 2.82 -4.98 -8.79
CA ALA A 70 4.24 -4.67 -9.00
C ALA A 70 4.53 -3.18 -8.82
N ASP A 71 3.62 -2.31 -9.27
CA ASP A 71 3.77 -0.86 -9.16
C ASP A 71 3.60 -0.39 -7.71
N VAL A 72 2.65 -0.97 -6.97
CA VAL A 72 2.50 -0.74 -5.53
C VAL A 72 3.73 -1.24 -4.77
N ALA A 73 4.21 -2.44 -5.05
CA ALA A 73 5.41 -3.00 -4.42
C ALA A 73 6.65 -2.12 -4.66
N ALA A 74 6.84 -1.63 -5.89
CA ALA A 74 7.91 -0.70 -6.22
C ALA A 74 7.79 0.62 -5.44
N GLY A 75 6.59 1.21 -5.38
CA GLY A 75 6.35 2.46 -4.64
C GLY A 75 6.56 2.31 -3.13
N VAL A 76 6.08 1.21 -2.56
CA VAL A 76 6.29 0.84 -1.15
C VAL A 76 7.77 0.63 -0.86
N GLY A 77 8.50 -0.07 -1.73
CA GLY A 77 9.94 -0.30 -1.59
C GLY A 77 10.74 1.00 -1.60
N VAL A 78 10.45 1.91 -2.53
CA VAL A 78 11.10 3.23 -2.58
C VAL A 78 10.77 4.05 -1.32
N ALA A 79 9.50 4.09 -0.91
CA ALA A 79 9.08 4.80 0.29
C ALA A 79 9.74 4.24 1.56
N LEU A 80 9.89 2.92 1.66
CA LEU A 80 10.58 2.24 2.76
C LEU A 80 12.05 2.67 2.81
N LEU A 81 12.76 2.63 1.68
CA LEU A 81 14.16 3.06 1.60
C LEU A 81 14.32 4.53 2.04
N LEU A 82 13.46 5.42 1.54
CA LEU A 82 13.46 6.82 1.96
C LEU A 82 13.16 6.97 3.45
N THR A 83 12.17 6.23 3.96
CA THR A 83 11.75 6.28 5.37
C THR A 83 12.86 5.88 6.33
N VAL A 84 13.65 4.87 5.97
CA VAL A 84 14.68 4.29 6.82
C VAL A 84 16.00 5.04 6.68
N LEU A 85 16.37 5.47 5.48
CA LEU A 85 17.67 6.11 5.23
C LEU A 85 17.61 7.64 5.29
N VAL A 86 16.55 8.25 4.75
CA VAL A 86 16.42 9.70 4.62
C VAL A 86 15.58 10.29 5.76
N GLY A 87 14.53 9.60 6.18
CA GLY A 87 13.61 10.04 7.23
C GLY A 87 14.32 10.51 8.52
N PRO A 88 15.26 9.73 9.09
CA PRO A 88 16.00 10.14 10.30
C PRO A 88 16.82 11.42 10.09
N LEU A 89 17.43 11.59 8.92
CA LEU A 89 18.27 12.76 8.61
C LEU A 89 17.48 14.07 8.61
N LEU A 90 16.19 14.03 8.25
CA LEU A 90 15.31 15.20 8.20
C LEU A 90 15.00 15.78 9.59
N VAL A 91 15.16 14.99 10.64
CA VAL A 91 14.98 15.41 12.05
C VAL A 91 16.31 15.47 12.81
N GLY A 92 17.44 15.41 12.10
CA GLY A 92 18.78 15.50 12.68
C GLY A 92 19.24 14.24 13.40
N GLN A 93 18.64 13.08 13.11
CA GLN A 93 18.99 11.79 13.71
C GLN A 93 19.79 10.91 12.74
N ASN A 94 20.65 10.04 13.28
CA ASN A 94 21.37 9.04 12.50
C ASN A 94 20.44 7.83 12.22
N PRO A 95 20.31 7.34 10.97
CA PRO A 95 19.49 6.18 10.64
C PRO A 95 19.86 4.88 11.38
N PHE A 96 21.09 4.78 11.89
CA PHE A 96 21.56 3.65 12.69
C PHE A 96 21.72 3.98 14.17
N GLY A 97 21.28 5.18 14.61
CA GLY A 97 21.50 5.67 15.97
C GLY A 97 20.81 4.85 17.07
N GLY A 98 19.68 4.21 16.76
CA GLY A 98 18.98 3.29 17.67
C GLY A 98 19.49 1.84 17.63
N GLY A 99 20.58 1.56 16.91
CA GLY A 99 21.13 0.21 16.72
C GLY A 99 20.39 -0.62 15.66
N ALA A 100 20.96 -1.79 15.33
CA ALA A 100 20.43 -2.66 14.27
C ALA A 100 19.02 -3.19 14.58
N GLY A 101 18.71 -3.47 15.85
CA GLY A 101 17.41 -3.99 16.25
C GLY A 101 16.25 -3.04 15.90
N THR A 102 16.39 -1.75 16.22
CA THR A 102 15.37 -0.73 15.91
C THR A 102 15.24 -0.50 14.41
N PHE A 103 16.36 -0.47 13.68
CA PHE A 103 16.39 -0.36 12.23
C PHE A 103 15.59 -1.49 11.54
N PHE A 104 15.86 -2.75 11.89
CA PHE A 104 15.14 -3.88 11.31
C PHE A 104 13.69 -3.98 11.80
N ALA A 105 13.41 -3.63 13.06
CA ALA A 105 12.05 -3.57 13.57
C ALA A 105 11.20 -2.57 12.78
N GLN A 106 11.75 -1.38 12.47
CA GLN A 106 11.07 -0.38 11.65
C GLN A 106 10.75 -0.92 10.25
N ILE A 107 11.70 -1.62 9.62
CA ILE A 107 11.48 -2.25 8.31
C ILE A 107 10.34 -3.27 8.41
N TRP A 108 10.37 -4.15 9.40
CA TRP A 108 9.38 -5.21 9.55
C TRP A 108 7.98 -4.66 9.83
N LEU A 109 7.86 -3.66 10.71
CA LEU A 109 6.60 -2.98 11.01
C LEU A 109 6.03 -2.26 9.77
N TYR A 110 6.88 -1.58 9.01
CA TYR A 110 6.46 -0.92 7.78
C TYR A 110 5.98 -1.94 6.72
N LEU A 111 6.71 -3.04 6.54
CA LEU A 111 6.32 -4.11 5.63
C LEU A 111 5.02 -4.78 6.09
N ALA A 112 4.86 -5.04 7.39
CA ALA A 112 3.64 -5.63 7.94
C ALA A 112 2.42 -4.71 7.73
N ALA A 113 2.55 -3.41 8.03
CA ALA A 113 1.47 -2.44 7.85
C ALA A 113 1.07 -2.30 6.37
N THR A 114 2.06 -2.23 5.47
CA THR A 114 1.80 -2.08 4.04
C THR A 114 1.18 -3.35 3.44
N ALA A 115 1.68 -4.53 3.81
CA ALA A 115 1.10 -5.81 3.42
C ALA A 115 -0.33 -5.96 3.92
N ALA A 116 -0.58 -5.64 5.19
CA ALA A 116 -1.93 -5.68 5.79
C ALA A 116 -2.89 -4.74 5.06
N GLY A 117 -2.48 -3.49 4.80
CA GLY A 117 -3.30 -2.52 4.05
C GLY A 117 -3.67 -3.01 2.65
N VAL A 118 -2.69 -3.47 1.86
CA VAL A 118 -2.92 -4.00 0.51
C VAL A 118 -3.85 -5.22 0.55
N LEU A 119 -3.62 -6.15 1.49
CA LEU A 119 -4.41 -7.36 1.63
C LEU A 119 -5.86 -7.05 2.02
N VAL A 120 -6.09 -6.14 2.97
CA VAL A 120 -7.43 -5.68 3.35
C VAL A 120 -8.15 -5.06 2.16
N GLY A 121 -7.51 -4.16 1.41
CA GLY A 121 -8.11 -3.53 0.23
C GLY A 121 -8.47 -4.55 -0.86
N TYR A 122 -7.55 -5.48 -1.13
CA TYR A 122 -7.73 -6.53 -2.12
C TYR A 122 -8.81 -7.55 -1.75
N LEU A 123 -8.83 -8.01 -0.50
CA LEU A 123 -9.88 -8.91 0.00
C LEU A 123 -11.24 -8.21 -0.03
N THR A 124 -11.30 -6.93 0.32
CA THR A 124 -12.56 -6.16 0.28
C THR A 124 -13.13 -6.08 -1.13
N VAL A 125 -12.32 -5.78 -2.16
CA VAL A 125 -12.82 -5.72 -3.54
C VAL A 125 -13.24 -7.10 -4.07
N THR A 126 -12.53 -8.15 -3.65
CA THR A 126 -12.83 -9.54 -4.01
C THR A 126 -14.12 -10.03 -3.34
N ALA A 127 -14.30 -9.74 -2.04
CA ALA A 127 -15.51 -10.10 -1.29
C ALA A 127 -16.76 -9.42 -1.85
N LEU A 128 -16.63 -8.19 -2.37
CA LEU A 128 -17.73 -7.49 -3.06
C LEU A 128 -17.96 -8.00 -4.50
N GLY A 129 -17.18 -8.97 -4.99
CA GLY A 129 -17.23 -9.47 -6.37
C GLY A 129 -16.97 -8.40 -7.43
N ARG A 130 -16.36 -7.28 -7.02
CA ARG A 130 -16.09 -6.12 -7.88
C ARG A 130 -14.72 -6.17 -8.51
N ASP A 131 -13.91 -7.18 -8.19
CA ASP A 131 -12.60 -7.35 -8.77
C ASP A 131 -12.70 -7.69 -10.27
N HIS A 132 -11.66 -7.32 -11.00
CA HIS A 132 -11.59 -7.49 -12.45
C HIS A 132 -11.85 -8.94 -12.89
N ARG A 133 -11.36 -9.92 -12.12
CA ARG A 133 -11.49 -11.35 -12.45
C ARG A 133 -12.93 -11.83 -12.25
N SER A 134 -13.59 -11.48 -11.15
CA SER A 134 -15.00 -11.81 -10.92
C SER A 134 -15.92 -11.22 -11.99
N ARG A 135 -15.67 -9.97 -12.42
CA ARG A 135 -16.44 -9.35 -13.51
C ARG A 135 -16.21 -10.05 -14.84
N MET A 136 -14.96 -10.42 -15.16
CA MET A 136 -14.66 -11.19 -16.37
C MET A 136 -15.35 -12.56 -16.37
N LEU A 137 -15.29 -13.29 -15.25
CA LEU A 137 -15.94 -14.59 -15.11
C LEU A 137 -17.46 -14.49 -15.22
N LYS A 138 -18.07 -13.47 -14.60
CA LYS A 138 -19.51 -13.22 -14.71
C LYS A 138 -19.94 -12.93 -16.14
N ARG A 139 -19.22 -12.07 -16.87
CA ARG A 139 -19.48 -11.80 -18.30
C ARG A 139 -19.31 -13.06 -19.15
N TYR A 140 -18.28 -13.87 -18.89
CA TYR A 140 -18.10 -15.15 -19.59
C TYR A 140 -19.27 -16.10 -19.36
N ALA A 141 -19.77 -16.17 -18.12
CA ALA A 141 -20.94 -16.97 -17.79
C ALA A 141 -22.17 -16.46 -18.56
N GLU A 142 -22.49 -15.16 -18.48
CA GLU A 142 -23.62 -14.53 -19.18
C GLU A 142 -23.57 -14.76 -20.70
N ILE A 143 -22.40 -14.64 -21.34
CA ILE A 143 -22.24 -14.91 -22.77
C ILE A 143 -22.49 -16.39 -23.10
N LYS A 144 -22.05 -17.31 -22.22
CA LYS A 144 -22.27 -18.76 -22.40
C LYS A 144 -23.73 -19.14 -22.25
N THR A 145 -24.47 -18.53 -21.32
CA THR A 145 -25.90 -18.78 -21.13
C THR A 145 -26.77 -18.08 -22.17
N ALA A 146 -26.38 -16.90 -22.65
CA ALA A 146 -27.15 -16.13 -23.62
C ALA A 146 -27.09 -16.69 -25.05
N LYS A 147 -26.11 -17.55 -25.38
CA LYS A 147 -26.01 -18.12 -26.73
C LYS A 147 -27.04 -19.25 -26.92
N PRO A 148 -28.10 -19.08 -27.74
CA PRO A 148 -29.03 -20.16 -28.00
C PRO A 148 -28.28 -21.27 -28.74
N ARG A 149 -28.24 -22.47 -28.18
CA ARG A 149 -27.75 -23.65 -28.90
C ARG A 149 -28.69 -23.86 -30.09
N ARG A 150 -28.29 -23.44 -31.30
CA ARG A 150 -29.02 -23.81 -32.52
C ARG A 150 -29.03 -25.34 -32.60
N PRO A 151 -30.20 -26.00 -32.60
CA PRO A 151 -30.24 -27.43 -32.85
C PRO A 151 -29.75 -27.68 -34.27
N VAL A 152 -28.68 -28.46 -34.40
CA VAL A 152 -28.20 -28.94 -35.70
C VAL A 152 -29.26 -29.91 -36.19
N ARG A 153 -30.03 -29.50 -37.21
CA ARG A 153 -31.00 -30.36 -37.89
C ARG A 153 -30.19 -31.30 -38.78
N ARG A 154 -30.23 -32.60 -38.47
CA ARG A 154 -29.78 -33.67 -39.38
C ARG A 154 -30.84 -33.92 -40.45
#